data_AF-A0A9P5EG29-F1
#
_entry.id   AF-A0A9P5EG29-F1
#
_cell.length_a   1.000
_cell.length_b   1.000
_cell.length_c   1.000
_cell.angle_alpha   90.00
_cell.angle_beta   90.00
_cell.angle_gamma   90.00
#
_symmetry.space_group_name_H-M   'P 1'
#
loop_
_entity.id
_entity.type
_entity.pdbx_description
1 polymer ?
#
loop_
_entity_poly.entity_id
_entity_poly.type
_entity_poly.pdbx_seq_one_letter_code
_entity_poly.pdbx_strand_id
1 'polypeptide(L)'
;MYPERPQSVADLVPLPQGNGPKIKAFDFQGPQQIEFSDHLGSGTHSIVFKVKIRAHEDNWDDPNALGAFYPYSEPFTCECRAFGRLQEAGYDEPAVKCFGYILLDDAHENTMMNQFAHLPTHKLNFNYDGYNDDDEEEYSKDPNLRDMRSRFRCSDGNLPPLRGIVKEFGVSKDLDHKGAKRILRDIKYVQQLGITDLDIAYRQVINGKLSDFSTSLTVPHFASNPEWNPHISRRCRSKIEFELFVTCYKDFRDFDIMIHEWNEDHKDKQINLKALPEGYPPERRRLRNTSTPRRLYTHVDPRNYTRYLPYTNRQGEIVQRQFRALARLPSPWYMECSAAAVRRLKETRKIEAGLHWQYQNEHIVPLNEG
;
A
#
# COMPACT_ATOMS: atom_id res chain seq x y z
N MET A 1 -31.70 -4.26 40.10
CA MET A 1 -30.33 -3.70 40.20
C MET A 1 -29.42 -4.80 40.72
N TYR A 2 -28.26 -4.98 40.09
CA TYR A 2 -27.20 -5.81 40.66
C TYR A 2 -26.63 -5.04 41.86
N PRO A 3 -26.67 -5.59 43.09
CA PRO A 3 -26.49 -4.78 44.30
C PRO A 3 -25.03 -4.40 44.58
N GLU A 4 -24.07 -4.96 43.86
CA GLU A 4 -22.64 -4.86 44.15
C GLU A 4 -21.85 -4.31 42.96
N ARG A 5 -20.81 -3.52 43.26
CA ARG A 5 -19.86 -3.03 42.26
C ARG A 5 -18.82 -4.13 41.98
N PRO A 6 -18.43 -4.38 40.72
CA PRO A 6 -17.30 -5.25 40.42
C PRO A 6 -16.02 -4.65 41.02
N GLN A 7 -15.17 -5.49 41.62
CA GLN A 7 -13.90 -5.08 42.24
C GLN A 7 -12.70 -5.39 41.33
N SER A 8 -12.88 -6.28 40.36
CA SER A 8 -11.85 -6.68 39.40
C SER A 8 -12.45 -7.05 38.03
N VAL A 9 -11.58 -7.21 37.03
CA VAL A 9 -11.99 -7.68 35.69
C VAL A 9 -12.58 -9.10 35.75
N ALA A 10 -12.18 -9.92 36.72
CA ALA A 10 -12.72 -11.27 36.89
C ALA A 10 -14.21 -11.28 37.28
N ASP A 11 -14.74 -10.17 37.80
CA ASP A 11 -16.14 -10.02 38.17
C ASP A 11 -17.06 -9.74 36.96
N LEU A 12 -16.48 -9.48 35.78
CA LEU A 12 -17.19 -9.19 34.53
C LEU A 12 -17.59 -10.49 33.81
N VAL A 13 -18.56 -11.20 34.37
CA VAL A 13 -19.09 -12.45 33.80
C VAL A 13 -20.21 -12.21 32.77
N PRO A 14 -20.46 -13.15 31.83
CA PRO A 14 -21.58 -13.03 30.89
C PRO A 14 -22.95 -12.97 31.59
N LEU A 15 -23.83 -12.07 31.13
CA LEU A 15 -25.15 -11.81 31.70
C LEU A 15 -26.29 -12.23 30.75
N PRO A 16 -27.49 -12.59 31.27
CA PRO A 16 -27.82 -12.76 32.68
C PRO A 16 -27.18 -14.03 33.27
N GLN A 17 -27.05 -14.11 34.60
CA GLN A 17 -26.47 -15.27 35.28
C GLN A 17 -27.36 -16.52 35.23
N GLY A 18 -28.66 -16.35 34.99
CA GLY A 18 -29.60 -17.45 34.80
C GLY A 18 -29.34 -18.29 33.55
N ASN A 19 -30.08 -19.40 33.42
CA ASN A 19 -30.00 -20.27 32.25
C ASN A 19 -30.56 -19.56 31.00
N GLY A 20 -29.84 -19.64 29.88
CA GLY A 20 -30.23 -19.05 28.60
C GLY A 20 -29.06 -18.40 27.85
N PRO A 21 -29.33 -17.77 26.69
CA PRO A 21 -28.33 -17.01 25.93
C PRO A 21 -27.74 -15.88 26.77
N LYS A 22 -26.41 -15.73 26.73
CA LYS A 22 -25.67 -14.75 27.52
C LYS A 22 -24.91 -13.78 26.63
N ILE A 23 -24.85 -12.51 27.04
CA ILE A 23 -23.98 -11.50 26.46
C ILE A 23 -22.71 -11.37 27.31
N LYS A 24 -21.54 -11.43 26.67
CA LYS A 24 -20.26 -11.24 27.35
C LYS A 24 -20.05 -9.75 27.67
N ALA A 25 -19.29 -9.45 28.71
CA ALA A 25 -18.80 -8.10 28.94
C ALA A 25 -17.92 -7.64 27.77
N PHE A 26 -17.92 -6.32 27.51
CA PHE A 26 -17.00 -5.72 26.54
C PHE A 26 -15.57 -5.80 27.09
N ASP A 27 -14.64 -6.29 26.28
CA ASP A 27 -13.23 -6.41 26.65
C ASP A 27 -12.48 -5.12 26.32
N PHE A 28 -12.05 -4.41 27.37
CA PHE A 28 -11.31 -3.15 27.25
C PHE A 28 -9.79 -3.36 27.12
N GLN A 29 -9.29 -4.60 27.21
CA GLN A 29 -7.85 -4.93 27.15
C GLN A 29 -6.98 -4.11 28.12
N GLY A 30 -7.56 -3.69 29.25
CA GLY A 30 -6.95 -2.75 30.20
C GLY A 30 -7.99 -2.04 31.08
N PRO A 31 -7.62 -0.98 31.82
CA PRO A 31 -8.57 -0.17 32.58
C PRO A 31 -9.68 0.38 31.68
N GLN A 32 -10.93 0.42 32.18
CA GLN A 32 -12.07 0.94 31.44
C GLN A 32 -11.89 2.45 31.17
N GLN A 33 -11.44 2.80 29.96
CA GLN A 33 -11.31 4.19 29.51
C GLN A 33 -12.42 4.47 28.49
N ILE A 34 -13.44 5.20 28.95
CA ILE A 34 -14.60 5.60 28.16
C ILE A 34 -14.67 7.12 28.19
N GLU A 35 -14.53 7.75 27.03
CA GLU A 35 -14.77 9.18 26.86
C GLU A 35 -16.22 9.37 26.38
N PHE A 36 -17.02 10.13 27.12
CA PHE A 36 -18.40 10.41 26.75
C PHE A 36 -18.46 11.67 25.89
N SER A 37 -18.78 11.51 24.61
CA SER A 37 -18.76 12.63 23.65
C SER A 37 -20.11 13.36 23.60
N ASP A 38 -21.22 12.62 23.51
CA ASP A 38 -22.55 13.21 23.39
C ASP A 38 -23.58 12.41 24.18
N HIS A 39 -24.57 13.11 24.75
CA HIS A 39 -25.81 12.46 25.18
C HIS A 39 -26.76 12.34 23.99
N LEU A 40 -27.12 11.11 23.61
CA LEU A 40 -27.95 10.85 22.42
C LEU A 40 -29.44 10.73 22.76
N GLY A 41 -29.79 10.43 24.01
CA GLY A 41 -31.17 10.36 24.46
C GLY A 41 -31.34 9.58 25.76
N SER A 42 -32.47 9.78 26.42
CA SER A 42 -32.81 9.11 27.68
C SER A 42 -34.26 8.63 27.66
N GLY A 43 -34.52 7.48 28.29
CA GLY A 43 -35.86 6.96 28.56
C GLY A 43 -35.97 6.44 30.00
N THR A 44 -37.16 5.97 30.39
CA THR A 44 -37.49 5.56 31.78
C THR A 44 -36.53 4.53 32.39
N HIS A 45 -35.82 3.76 31.56
CA HIS A 45 -34.96 2.66 32.01
C HIS A 45 -33.53 2.70 31.44
N SER A 46 -33.17 3.74 30.69
CA SER A 46 -31.83 3.84 30.11
C SER A 46 -31.47 5.26 29.71
N ILE A 47 -30.18 5.53 29.69
CA ILE A 47 -29.59 6.73 29.10
C ILE A 47 -28.59 6.25 28.05
N VAL A 48 -28.62 6.88 26.88
CA VAL A 48 -27.79 6.51 25.74
C VAL A 48 -26.80 7.64 25.51
N PHE A 49 -25.52 7.29 25.53
CA PHE A 49 -24.44 8.19 25.21
C PHE A 49 -23.74 7.72 23.93
N LYS A 50 -23.24 8.69 23.16
CA LYS A 50 -22.16 8.46 22.23
C LYS A 50 -20.88 8.50 23.04
N VAL A 51 -20.10 7.44 22.93
CA VAL A 51 -18.84 7.32 23.64
C VAL A 51 -17.74 7.03 22.65
N LYS A 52 -16.57 7.60 22.90
CA LYS A 52 -15.30 7.19 22.31
C LYS A 52 -14.66 6.24 23.31
N ILE A 53 -14.82 4.95 23.06
CA ILE A 53 -13.97 3.93 23.68
C ILE A 53 -12.70 3.93 22.84
N ARG A 54 -11.51 3.87 23.45
CA ARG A 54 -10.26 3.73 22.68
C ARG A 54 -10.41 2.50 21.77
N ALA A 55 -10.67 2.77 20.50
CA ALA A 55 -10.54 1.77 19.46
C ALA A 55 -9.08 1.35 19.43
N HIS A 56 -8.84 0.09 19.08
CA HIS A 56 -7.52 -0.44 18.81
C HIS A 56 -6.71 0.61 18.03
N GLU A 57 -5.75 1.23 18.69
CA GLU A 57 -4.74 2.00 17.99
C GLU A 57 -4.02 1.00 17.08
N ASP A 58 -3.83 1.35 15.81
CA ASP A 58 -2.83 0.69 14.99
C ASP A 58 -1.51 0.87 15.76
N ASN A 59 -1.11 -0.17 16.49
CA ASN A 59 0.07 -0.09 17.35
C ASN A 59 1.30 -0.26 16.46
N TRP A 60 1.63 0.79 15.71
CA TRP A 60 2.89 0.90 14.98
C TRP A 60 4.11 0.87 15.92
N ASP A 61 3.90 0.91 17.25
CA ASP A 61 4.93 0.68 18.27
C ASP A 61 5.04 -0.79 18.73
N ASP A 62 4.23 -1.74 18.22
CA ASP A 62 4.47 -3.17 18.43
C ASP A 62 5.62 -3.64 17.53
N PRO A 63 6.79 -4.02 18.09
CA PRO A 63 7.94 -4.46 17.30
C PRO A 63 7.64 -5.71 16.46
N ASN A 64 6.70 -6.56 16.90
CA ASN A 64 6.31 -7.74 16.15
C ASN A 64 5.45 -7.37 14.93
N ALA A 65 4.50 -6.45 15.11
CA ALA A 65 3.72 -5.91 14.00
C ALA A 65 4.63 -5.22 12.99
N LEU A 66 5.53 -4.35 13.45
CA LEU A 66 6.49 -3.68 12.58
C LEU A 66 7.39 -4.68 11.85
N GLY A 67 7.94 -5.67 12.57
CA GLY A 67 8.76 -6.73 11.99
C GLY A 67 8.04 -7.57 10.94
N ALA A 68 6.71 -7.73 11.07
CA ALA A 68 5.90 -8.45 10.09
C ALA A 68 5.63 -7.63 8.82
N PHE A 69 5.32 -6.34 8.94
CA PHE A 69 5.00 -5.46 7.80
C PHE A 69 6.23 -4.92 7.06
N TYR A 70 7.29 -4.59 7.80
CA TYR A 70 8.49 -3.94 7.29
C TYR A 70 9.11 -4.65 6.07
N PRO A 71 9.21 -5.99 6.00
CA PRO A 71 9.75 -6.71 4.85
C PRO A 71 8.95 -6.59 3.55
N TYR A 72 7.77 -5.96 3.60
CA TYR A 72 6.79 -5.97 2.51
C TYR A 72 6.23 -4.60 2.16
N SER A 73 6.10 -3.69 3.13
CA SER A 73 5.35 -2.43 2.96
C SER A 73 6.12 -1.18 3.34
N GLU A 74 7.34 -1.32 3.88
CA GLU A 74 8.19 -0.16 4.15
C GLU A 74 8.83 0.34 2.83
N PRO A 75 8.82 1.65 2.52
CA PRO A 75 9.18 2.15 1.19
C PRO A 75 10.55 1.72 0.66
N PHE A 76 11.59 1.74 1.50
CA PHE A 76 12.92 1.28 1.10
C PHE A 76 12.91 -0.22 0.76
N THR A 77 12.17 -1.02 1.53
CA THR A 77 12.05 -2.46 1.29
C THR A 77 11.22 -2.80 0.06
N CYS A 78 10.12 -2.09 -0.19
CA CYS A 78 9.34 -2.21 -1.43
C CYS A 78 10.25 -2.03 -2.65
N GLU A 79 11.04 -0.96 -2.64
CA GLU A 79 11.93 -0.63 -3.74
C GLU A 79 13.07 -1.65 -3.90
N CYS A 80 13.68 -2.10 -2.80
CA CYS A 80 14.68 -3.17 -2.82
C CYS A 80 14.12 -4.47 -3.43
N ARG A 81 12.88 -4.84 -3.09
CA ARG A 81 12.24 -6.05 -3.62
C ARG A 81 11.96 -5.95 -5.11
N ALA A 82 11.50 -4.79 -5.58
CA ALA A 82 11.24 -4.57 -6.99
C ALA A 82 12.53 -4.65 -7.83
N PHE A 83 13.58 -3.90 -7.44
CA PHE A 83 14.87 -3.98 -8.13
C PHE A 83 15.52 -5.36 -8.02
N GLY A 84 15.43 -6.01 -6.87
CA GLY A 84 15.89 -7.37 -6.67
C GLY A 84 15.20 -8.35 -7.63
N ARG A 85 13.88 -8.23 -7.81
CA ARG A 85 13.12 -9.03 -8.77
C ARG A 85 13.50 -8.76 -10.23
N LEU A 86 13.72 -7.51 -10.61
CA LEU A 86 14.16 -7.14 -11.96
C LEU A 86 15.52 -7.77 -12.29
N GLN A 87 16.45 -7.73 -11.33
CA GLN A 87 17.79 -8.34 -11.46
C GLN A 87 17.70 -9.88 -11.48
N GLU A 88 16.97 -10.49 -10.56
CA GLU A 88 16.76 -11.94 -10.46
C GLU A 88 16.19 -12.51 -11.77
N ALA A 89 15.23 -11.82 -12.37
CA ALA A 89 14.59 -12.26 -13.61
C ALA A 89 15.42 -11.94 -14.87
N GLY A 90 16.46 -11.11 -14.78
CA GLY A 90 17.24 -10.64 -15.93
C GLY A 90 16.48 -9.64 -16.83
N TYR A 91 15.57 -8.86 -16.25
CA TYR A 91 14.75 -7.85 -16.94
C TYR A 91 14.91 -6.48 -16.28
N ASP A 92 16.14 -5.98 -16.22
CA ASP A 92 16.47 -4.66 -15.66
C ASP A 92 16.30 -3.50 -16.65
N GLU A 93 16.19 -3.76 -17.97
CA GLU A 93 15.99 -2.71 -18.99
C GLU A 93 14.79 -1.76 -18.75
N PRO A 94 13.62 -2.22 -18.27
CA PRO A 94 12.47 -1.37 -17.98
C PRO A 94 12.70 -0.31 -16.90
N ALA A 95 13.74 -0.47 -16.08
CA ALA A 95 14.05 0.40 -14.95
C ALA A 95 15.46 1.00 -15.05
N VAL A 96 15.69 2.11 -14.35
CA VAL A 96 17.05 2.63 -14.15
C VAL A 96 17.93 1.57 -13.51
N LYS A 97 19.22 1.53 -13.84
CA LYS A 97 20.11 0.54 -13.24
C LYS A 97 20.22 0.80 -11.73
N CYS A 98 19.89 -0.19 -10.91
CA CYS A 98 20.14 -0.18 -9.48
C CYS A 98 21.46 -0.89 -9.19
N PHE A 99 22.38 -0.22 -8.49
CA PHE A 99 23.69 -0.75 -8.12
C PHE A 99 23.70 -1.45 -6.76
N GLY A 100 22.68 -1.20 -5.94
CA GLY A 100 22.52 -1.78 -4.61
C GLY A 100 22.04 -0.74 -3.60
N TYR A 101 22.17 -1.08 -2.32
CA TYR A 101 21.88 -0.18 -1.22
C TYR A 101 23.16 0.14 -0.43
N ILE A 102 23.12 1.26 0.28
CA ILE A 102 24.16 1.68 1.22
C ILE A 102 23.52 1.97 2.57
N LEU A 103 24.30 1.73 3.62
CA LEU A 103 24.00 2.16 4.97
C LEU A 103 24.95 3.29 5.31
N LEU A 104 24.41 4.43 5.70
CA LEU A 104 25.17 5.58 6.13
C LEU A 104 25.15 5.61 7.64
N ASP A 105 26.33 5.51 8.24
CA ASP A 105 26.52 5.67 9.68
C ASP A 105 26.49 7.16 10.09
N ASP A 106 26.65 7.41 11.38
CA ASP A 106 26.65 8.76 11.95
C ASP A 106 27.73 9.67 11.34
N ALA A 107 28.89 9.14 10.96
CA ALA A 107 29.95 9.94 10.36
C ALA A 107 29.55 10.40 8.94
N HIS A 108 28.92 9.53 8.16
CA HIS A 108 28.37 9.86 6.85
C HIS A 108 27.20 10.84 6.96
N GLU A 109 26.27 10.61 7.90
CA GLU A 109 25.14 11.52 8.15
C GLU A 109 25.64 12.92 8.54
N ASN A 110 26.58 13.01 9.49
CA ASN A 110 27.17 14.30 9.89
C ASN A 110 27.87 14.99 8.72
N THR A 111 28.60 14.25 7.89
CA THR A 111 29.27 14.81 6.70
C THR A 111 28.25 15.40 5.73
N MET A 112 27.19 14.66 5.41
CA MET A 112 26.11 15.09 4.54
C MET A 112 25.38 16.32 5.12
N MET A 113 24.96 16.26 6.39
CA MET A 113 24.24 17.35 7.04
C MET A 113 25.06 18.63 7.09
N ASN A 114 26.37 18.54 7.35
CA ASN A 114 27.27 19.70 7.33
C ASN A 114 27.44 20.28 5.92
N GLN A 115 27.64 19.43 4.91
CA GLN A 115 27.81 19.87 3.52
C GLN A 115 26.56 20.59 2.99
N PHE A 116 25.37 20.11 3.38
CA PHE A 116 24.09 20.65 2.93
C PHE A 116 23.38 21.52 3.96
N ALA A 117 24.11 22.04 4.96
CA ALA A 117 23.56 22.87 6.04
C ALA A 117 22.91 24.19 5.56
N HIS A 118 23.19 24.61 4.32
CA HIS A 118 22.57 25.77 3.68
C HIS A 118 21.14 25.50 3.18
N LEU A 119 20.72 24.23 3.09
CA LEU A 119 19.35 23.88 2.71
C LEU A 119 18.40 24.10 3.89
N PRO A 120 17.14 24.51 3.64
CA PRO A 120 16.12 24.55 4.68
C PRO A 120 15.91 23.15 5.31
N THR A 121 15.66 23.09 6.62
CA THR A 121 15.48 21.82 7.36
C THR A 121 14.45 20.89 6.72
N HIS A 122 13.35 21.42 6.19
CA HIS A 122 12.31 20.64 5.53
C HIS A 122 12.76 20.00 4.19
N LYS A 123 13.89 20.42 3.61
CA LYS A 123 14.47 19.84 2.39
C LYS A 123 15.40 18.66 2.67
N LEU A 124 15.90 18.53 3.90
CA LEU A 124 16.81 17.46 4.30
C LEU A 124 16.52 17.06 5.75
N ASN A 125 15.54 16.16 5.92
CA ASN A 125 15.13 15.62 7.22
C ASN A 125 14.86 14.11 7.09
N PHE A 126 15.52 13.31 7.93
CA PHE A 126 15.41 11.84 7.95
C PHE A 126 14.61 11.29 9.14
N ASN A 127 14.09 12.18 9.98
CA ASN A 127 13.28 11.81 11.13
C ASN A 127 11.77 11.86 10.80
N TYR A 128 11.40 12.50 9.69
CA TYR A 128 10.03 12.90 9.36
C TYR A 128 9.16 11.80 8.73
N ASP A 129 7.85 11.83 9.00
CA ASP A 129 6.85 10.84 8.58
C ASP A 129 6.16 11.11 7.23
N GLY A 130 6.38 12.28 6.63
CA GLY A 130 5.93 12.60 5.27
C GLY A 130 4.60 13.33 5.13
N TYR A 131 3.97 13.81 6.21
CA TYR A 131 2.80 14.70 6.09
C TYR A 131 3.19 16.11 5.65
N ASN A 132 2.39 16.85 4.90
CA ASN A 132 2.75 18.25 4.63
C ASN A 132 2.32 19.13 5.81
N ASP A 133 3.03 20.23 6.05
CA ASP A 133 2.59 21.25 7.03
C ASP A 133 1.20 21.86 6.67
N ASP A 134 0.70 21.59 5.45
CA ASP A 134 -0.60 22.02 4.95
C ASP A 134 -1.75 21.02 5.27
N ASP A 135 -1.45 19.83 5.82
CA ASP A 135 -2.48 18.86 6.22
C ASP A 135 -3.06 19.25 7.60
N GLU A 136 -4.23 19.91 7.62
CA GLU A 136 -4.94 20.38 8.82
C GLU A 136 -5.44 19.26 9.77
N GLU A 137 -4.99 18.01 9.64
CA GLU A 137 -5.39 16.93 10.55
C GLU A 137 -4.74 17.10 11.93
N GLU A 138 -5.54 16.95 12.99
CA GLU A 138 -5.13 17.10 14.40
C GLU A 138 -3.95 16.19 14.80
N TYR A 139 -3.78 15.06 14.10
CA TYR A 139 -2.67 14.11 14.25
C TYR A 139 -1.32 14.70 13.83
N SER A 140 -1.31 15.68 12.91
CA SER A 140 -0.11 16.33 12.39
C SER A 140 0.57 17.28 13.39
N LYS A 141 -0.07 17.58 14.53
CA LYS A 141 0.40 18.56 15.51
C LYS A 141 1.19 17.97 16.67
N ASP A 142 1.24 16.64 16.83
CA ASP A 142 2.07 16.01 17.86
C ASP A 142 3.52 15.88 17.36
N PRO A 143 4.48 16.61 17.96
CA PRO A 143 5.89 16.52 17.57
C PRO A 143 6.47 15.12 17.77
N ASN A 144 5.90 14.30 18.66
CA ASN A 144 6.36 12.94 18.93
C ASN A 144 5.90 11.95 17.86
N LEU A 145 4.82 12.23 17.14
CA LEU A 145 4.35 11.40 16.03
C LEU A 145 5.12 11.68 14.73
N ARG A 146 5.67 12.90 14.59
CA ARG A 146 6.47 13.32 13.42
C ARG A 146 7.88 12.74 13.40
N ASP A 147 8.46 12.35 14.54
CA ASP A 147 9.80 11.74 14.60
C ASP A 147 9.72 10.21 14.60
N MET A 148 9.58 9.65 13.40
CA MET A 148 9.45 8.20 13.21
C MET A 148 10.75 7.46 13.44
N ARG A 149 11.90 8.06 13.10
CA ARG A 149 13.20 7.38 13.20
C ARG A 149 13.59 7.14 14.66
N SER A 150 13.28 8.07 15.57
CA SER A 150 13.65 7.92 16.98
C SER A 150 12.80 6.92 17.76
N ARG A 151 11.64 6.51 17.22
CA ARG A 151 10.81 5.43 17.78
C ARG A 151 11.46 4.04 17.66
N PHE A 152 12.37 3.85 16.70
CA PHE A 152 12.95 2.54 16.39
C PHE A 152 14.45 2.48 16.68
N ARG A 153 14.87 2.79 17.90
CA ARG A 153 16.30 2.76 18.27
C ARG A 153 16.90 1.37 18.14
N CYS A 154 18.18 1.34 17.77
CA CYS A 154 19.01 0.15 17.80
C CYS A 154 19.18 -0.35 19.25
N SER A 155 19.65 -1.60 19.41
CA SER A 155 19.83 -2.23 20.73
C SER A 155 20.82 -1.48 21.64
N ASP A 156 21.70 -0.68 21.06
CA ASP A 156 22.67 0.20 21.74
C ASP A 156 22.10 1.58 22.08
N GLY A 157 20.85 1.87 21.73
CA GLY A 157 20.16 3.14 21.93
C GLY A 157 20.38 4.17 20.83
N ASN A 158 21.22 3.89 19.82
CA ASN A 158 21.45 4.80 18.70
C ASN A 158 20.27 4.81 17.73
N LEU A 159 20.20 5.83 16.87
CA LEU A 159 19.22 5.86 15.78
C LEU A 159 19.59 4.81 14.73
N PRO A 160 18.61 4.24 14.01
CA PRO A 160 18.88 3.40 12.85
C PRO A 160 19.76 4.13 11.83
N PRO A 161 20.67 3.42 11.13
CA PRO A 161 21.45 4.03 10.05
C PRO A 161 20.54 4.53 8.94
N LEU A 162 20.95 5.59 8.25
CA LEU A 162 20.24 6.01 7.05
C LEU A 162 20.45 4.98 5.95
N ARG A 163 19.37 4.66 5.25
CA ARG A 163 19.35 3.67 4.18
C ARG A 163 19.16 4.39 2.85
N GLY A 164 20.11 4.17 1.93
CA GLY A 164 20.08 4.76 0.59
C GLY A 164 20.08 3.68 -0.48
N ILE A 165 19.41 3.93 -1.60
CA ILE A 165 19.48 3.08 -2.80
C ILE A 165 20.30 3.81 -3.85
N VAL A 166 21.34 3.16 -4.35
CA VAL A 166 22.27 3.72 -5.34
C VAL A 166 21.79 3.34 -6.73
N LYS A 167 21.37 4.34 -7.50
CA LYS A 167 20.80 4.18 -8.84
C LYS A 167 21.64 4.90 -9.89
N GLU A 168 21.44 4.53 -11.15
CA GLU A 168 21.96 5.23 -12.31
C GLU A 168 21.57 6.71 -12.26
N PHE A 169 22.57 7.58 -12.37
CA PHE A 169 22.33 9.00 -12.50
C PHE A 169 21.69 9.30 -13.85
N GLY A 170 20.66 10.15 -13.84
CA GLY A 170 19.94 10.49 -15.05
C GLY A 170 19.09 11.73 -14.88
N VAL A 171 18.42 12.09 -15.98
CA VAL A 171 17.51 13.23 -16.04
C VAL A 171 16.19 12.79 -16.67
N SER A 172 15.10 13.48 -16.30
CA SER A 172 13.86 13.38 -17.05
C SER A 172 14.09 13.93 -18.45
N LYS A 173 13.69 13.16 -19.46
CA LYS A 173 13.78 13.54 -20.89
C LYS A 173 12.39 13.88 -21.39
N ASP A 174 12.32 14.81 -22.33
CA ASP A 174 11.09 15.11 -23.07
C ASP A 174 10.41 13.82 -23.52
N LEU A 175 9.13 13.70 -23.17
CA LEU A 175 8.33 12.55 -23.52
C LEU A 175 7.82 12.72 -24.96
N ASP A 176 8.14 11.75 -25.82
CA ASP A 176 7.55 11.62 -27.15
C ASP A 176 6.64 10.38 -27.23
N HIS A 177 5.97 10.21 -28.37
CA HIS A 177 5.08 9.05 -28.60
C HIS A 177 5.80 7.70 -28.47
N LYS A 178 7.10 7.64 -28.82
CA LYS A 178 7.89 6.40 -28.75
C LYS A 178 8.28 6.09 -27.31
N GLY A 179 8.66 7.09 -26.53
CA GLY A 179 8.91 7.01 -25.10
C GLY A 179 7.66 6.59 -24.33
N ALA A 180 6.51 7.22 -24.62
CA ALA A 180 5.23 6.84 -24.02
C ALA A 180 4.85 5.38 -24.32
N LYS A 181 5.03 4.93 -25.57
CA LYS A 181 4.82 3.52 -25.94
C LYS A 181 5.77 2.57 -25.20
N ARG A 182 7.03 2.99 -24.99
CA ARG A 182 8.01 2.20 -24.24
C ARG A 182 7.58 2.07 -22.79
N ILE A 183 7.23 3.16 -22.12
CA ILE A 183 6.76 3.14 -20.72
C ILE A 183 5.53 2.23 -20.57
N LEU A 184 4.54 2.34 -21.47
CA LEU A 184 3.36 1.46 -21.41
C LEU A 184 3.71 -0.03 -21.58
N ARG A 185 4.67 -0.35 -22.44
CA ARG A 185 5.21 -1.72 -22.58
C ARG A 185 5.89 -2.15 -21.29
N ASP A 186 6.69 -1.28 -20.70
CA ASP A 186 7.51 -1.55 -19.53
C ASP A 186 6.64 -1.80 -18.29
N ILE A 187 5.56 -1.04 -18.10
CA ILE A 187 4.54 -1.32 -17.06
C ILE A 187 4.01 -2.76 -17.19
N LYS A 188 3.69 -3.22 -18.41
CA LYS A 188 3.22 -4.60 -18.64
C LYS A 188 4.29 -5.65 -18.37
N TYR A 189 5.56 -5.33 -18.58
CA TYR A 189 6.68 -6.22 -18.28
C TYR A 189 6.92 -6.32 -16.78
N VAL A 190 6.93 -5.20 -16.08
CA VAL A 190 7.07 -5.12 -14.62
C VAL A 190 5.92 -5.85 -13.91
N GLN A 191 4.66 -5.65 -14.32
CA GLN A 191 3.52 -6.40 -13.75
C GLN A 191 3.59 -7.91 -14.00
N GLN A 192 4.15 -8.35 -15.12
CA GLN A 192 4.34 -9.78 -15.39
C GLN A 192 5.37 -10.43 -14.47
N LEU A 193 6.27 -9.63 -13.88
CA LEU A 193 7.23 -10.04 -12.85
C LEU A 193 6.63 -10.04 -11.44
N GLY A 194 5.32 -9.76 -11.33
CA GLY A 194 4.60 -9.70 -10.06
C GLY A 194 4.84 -8.40 -9.29
N ILE A 195 5.23 -7.31 -9.97
CA ILE A 195 5.47 -6.00 -9.35
C ILE A 195 4.35 -5.04 -9.80
N THR A 196 3.61 -4.44 -8.87
CA THR A 196 2.45 -3.55 -9.14
C THR A 196 2.51 -2.30 -8.27
N ASP A 197 1.65 -1.31 -8.55
CA ASP A 197 1.59 -0.02 -7.82
C ASP A 197 2.88 0.81 -7.97
N LEU A 198 3.17 1.15 -9.21
CA LEU A 198 4.47 1.61 -9.70
C LEU A 198 4.68 3.14 -9.62
N ASP A 199 3.84 3.87 -8.87
CA ASP A 199 3.81 5.35 -8.82
C ASP A 199 4.04 6.03 -10.18
N ILE A 200 3.26 5.64 -11.20
CA ILE A 200 3.50 6.11 -12.57
C ILE A 200 3.23 7.62 -12.67
N ALA A 201 4.30 8.39 -12.86
CA ALA A 201 4.24 9.81 -13.14
C ALA A 201 5.46 10.24 -13.95
N TYR A 202 5.36 11.34 -14.70
CA TYR A 202 6.44 11.83 -15.55
C TYR A 202 7.72 12.11 -14.74
N ARG A 203 7.58 12.63 -13.50
CA ARG A 203 8.69 12.88 -12.57
C ARG A 203 9.48 11.61 -12.21
N GLN A 204 8.84 10.44 -12.28
CA GLN A 204 9.43 9.13 -11.95
C GLN A 204 9.98 8.39 -13.18
N VAL A 205 10.08 9.09 -14.32
CA VAL A 205 10.70 8.58 -15.54
C VAL A 205 12.05 9.23 -15.74
N ILE A 206 13.11 8.44 -15.54
CA ILE A 206 14.49 8.89 -15.65
C ILE A 206 15.16 8.18 -16.82
N ASN A 207 15.77 8.94 -17.73
CA ASN A 207 16.34 8.42 -18.97
C ASN A 207 15.34 7.59 -19.83
N GLY A 208 14.03 7.83 -19.66
CA GLY A 208 12.96 7.09 -20.34
C GLY A 208 12.63 5.72 -19.73
N LYS A 209 13.04 5.48 -18.47
CA LYS A 209 12.82 4.24 -17.71
C LYS A 209 12.18 4.53 -16.36
N LEU A 210 11.55 3.52 -15.76
CA LEU A 210 10.97 3.61 -14.42
C LEU A 210 12.07 3.74 -13.35
N SER A 211 11.89 4.61 -12.35
CA SER A 211 12.93 4.84 -11.33
C SER A 211 12.51 4.70 -9.87
N ASP A 212 11.21 4.81 -9.58
CA ASP A 212 10.67 4.80 -8.22
C ASP A 212 9.76 3.59 -8.03
N PHE A 213 10.10 2.74 -7.06
CA PHE A 213 9.31 1.57 -6.68
C PHE A 213 8.99 1.57 -5.18
N SER A 214 9.05 2.73 -4.53
CA SER A 214 8.84 2.89 -3.09
C SER A 214 7.43 2.52 -2.62
N THR A 215 6.43 2.60 -3.49
CA THR A 215 5.05 2.16 -3.22
C THR A 215 4.76 0.74 -3.71
N SER A 216 5.72 0.11 -4.39
CA SER A 216 5.42 -1.09 -5.16
C SER A 216 5.11 -2.30 -4.29
N LEU A 217 4.11 -3.07 -4.70
CA LEU A 217 3.89 -4.42 -4.22
C LEU A 217 4.67 -5.40 -5.09
N THR A 218 5.52 -6.24 -4.47
CA THR A 218 6.26 -7.30 -5.18
C THR A 218 5.90 -8.69 -4.66
N VAL A 219 5.31 -9.52 -5.52
CA VAL A 219 4.96 -10.91 -5.24
C VAL A 219 6.23 -11.72 -4.88
N PRO A 220 6.23 -12.45 -3.76
CA PRO A 220 5.06 -12.71 -2.92
C PRO A 220 4.85 -11.69 -1.79
N HIS A 221 3.60 -11.36 -1.48
CA HIS A 221 3.21 -10.30 -0.54
C HIS A 221 1.91 -10.67 0.18
N PHE A 222 1.69 -10.24 1.43
CA PHE A 222 0.46 -10.55 2.18
C PHE A 222 -0.82 -10.09 1.46
N ALA A 223 -0.74 -8.97 0.75
CA ALA A 223 -1.82 -8.43 -0.09
C ALA A 223 -1.95 -9.07 -1.50
N SER A 224 -1.10 -10.05 -1.85
CA SER A 224 -1.22 -10.81 -3.10
C SER A 224 -1.28 -12.33 -2.92
N ASN A 225 -0.92 -12.82 -1.73
CA ASN A 225 -0.80 -14.23 -1.37
C ASN A 225 -1.62 -14.53 -0.10
N PRO A 226 -2.95 -14.31 -0.11
CA PRO A 226 -3.78 -14.52 1.07
C PRO A 226 -3.81 -15.99 1.54
N GLU A 227 -3.37 -16.93 0.70
CA GLU A 227 -3.17 -18.33 1.08
C GLU A 227 -2.08 -18.57 2.13
N TRP A 228 -1.18 -17.61 2.34
CA TRP A 228 -0.15 -17.68 3.38
C TRP A 228 -0.70 -17.56 4.79
N ASN A 229 -1.90 -17.01 4.93
CA ASN A 229 -2.59 -16.91 6.20
C ASN A 229 -3.85 -17.80 6.17
N PRO A 230 -3.83 -18.97 6.85
CA PRO A 230 -4.94 -19.90 6.84
C PRO A 230 -6.20 -19.33 7.50
N HIS A 231 -6.08 -18.26 8.30
CA HIS A 231 -7.19 -17.62 9.02
C HIS A 231 -7.98 -16.63 8.17
N ILE A 232 -7.49 -16.25 6.98
CA ILE A 232 -8.21 -15.30 6.10
C ILE A 232 -9.46 -15.95 5.53
N SER A 233 -10.63 -15.39 5.90
CA SER A 233 -11.93 -15.85 5.40
C SER A 233 -12.05 -15.74 3.87
N ARG A 234 -12.90 -16.58 3.26
CA ARG A 234 -13.15 -16.51 1.79
C ARG A 234 -13.58 -15.13 1.32
N ARG A 235 -14.40 -14.42 2.12
CA ARG A 235 -14.84 -13.05 1.83
C ARG A 235 -13.66 -12.07 1.81
N CYS A 236 -12.74 -12.19 2.78
CA CYS A 236 -11.52 -11.39 2.83
C CYS A 236 -10.61 -11.68 1.64
N ARG A 237 -10.45 -12.95 1.23
CA ARG A 237 -9.67 -13.31 0.03
C ARG A 237 -10.17 -12.59 -1.23
N SER A 238 -11.50 -12.53 -1.43
CA SER A 238 -12.08 -11.80 -2.57
C SER A 238 -11.87 -10.29 -2.48
N LYS A 239 -11.82 -9.70 -1.28
CA LYS A 239 -11.47 -8.28 -1.12
C LYS A 239 -10.00 -8.04 -1.46
N ILE A 240 -9.09 -8.91 -0.99
CA ILE A 240 -7.65 -8.82 -1.28
C ILE A 240 -7.40 -8.97 -2.78
N GLU A 241 -8.07 -9.92 -3.42
CA GLU A 241 -8.03 -10.09 -4.88
C GLU A 241 -8.51 -8.83 -5.62
N PHE A 242 -9.58 -8.19 -5.13
CA PHE A 242 -10.07 -6.94 -5.69
C PHE A 242 -9.08 -5.78 -5.50
N GLU A 243 -8.44 -5.64 -4.33
CA GLU A 243 -7.41 -4.61 -4.10
C GLU A 243 -6.21 -4.80 -5.02
N LEU A 244 -5.71 -6.04 -5.17
CA LEU A 244 -4.62 -6.33 -6.10
C LEU A 244 -5.03 -6.03 -7.56
N PHE A 245 -6.28 -6.29 -7.93
CA PHE A 245 -6.78 -5.88 -9.25
C PHE A 245 -6.75 -4.36 -9.41
N VAL A 246 -7.15 -3.63 -8.36
CA VAL A 246 -7.20 -2.17 -8.34
C VAL A 246 -5.79 -1.58 -8.45
N THR A 247 -4.77 -2.10 -7.77
CA THR A 247 -3.38 -1.64 -7.93
C THR A 247 -2.87 -1.84 -9.35
N CYS A 248 -3.17 -3.00 -9.97
CA CYS A 248 -2.80 -3.26 -11.36
C CYS A 248 -3.50 -2.31 -12.33
N TYR A 249 -4.78 -2.04 -12.10
CA TYR A 249 -5.57 -1.11 -12.90
C TYR A 249 -5.07 0.33 -12.75
N LYS A 250 -4.70 0.71 -11.52
CA LYS A 250 -4.16 2.03 -11.17
C LYS A 250 -2.90 2.35 -11.97
N ASP A 251 -1.95 1.43 -12.15
CA ASP A 251 -0.74 1.70 -12.94
C ASP A 251 -1.06 2.16 -14.39
N PHE A 252 -2.06 1.57 -15.03
CA PHE A 252 -2.51 1.97 -16.37
C PHE A 252 -3.33 3.25 -16.36
N ARG A 253 -4.06 3.51 -15.28
CA ARG A 253 -4.79 4.75 -15.08
C ARG A 253 -3.83 5.92 -14.88
N ASP A 254 -2.81 5.73 -14.07
CA ASP A 254 -1.76 6.70 -13.78
C ASP A 254 -0.93 6.99 -15.03
N PHE A 255 -0.70 5.98 -15.90
CA PHE A 255 -0.16 6.22 -17.25
C PHE A 255 -1.05 7.17 -18.08
N ASP A 256 -2.36 6.95 -18.13
CA ASP A 256 -3.28 7.83 -18.87
C ASP A 256 -3.30 9.25 -18.29
N ILE A 257 -3.22 9.39 -16.97
CA ILE A 257 -3.09 10.68 -16.27
C ILE A 257 -1.77 11.35 -16.64
N MET A 258 -0.65 10.63 -16.61
CA MET A 258 0.66 11.15 -16.99
C MET A 258 0.66 11.71 -18.42
N ILE A 259 0.05 10.99 -19.38
CA ILE A 259 -0.07 11.48 -20.76
C ILE A 259 -0.97 12.73 -20.84
N HIS A 260 -2.05 12.76 -20.07
CA HIS A 260 -2.93 13.93 -20.02
C HIS A 260 -2.21 15.16 -19.46
N GLU A 261 -1.55 15.04 -18.31
CA GLU A 261 -0.80 16.13 -17.67
C GLU A 261 0.33 16.63 -18.60
N TRP A 262 1.09 15.72 -19.21
CA TRP A 262 2.10 16.09 -20.20
C TRP A 262 1.52 16.90 -21.38
N ASN A 263 0.39 16.49 -21.92
CA ASN A 263 -0.27 17.18 -23.04
C ASN A 263 -0.88 18.53 -22.64
N GLU A 264 -1.26 18.72 -21.37
CA GLU A 264 -1.69 20.01 -20.86
C GLU A 264 -0.53 21.01 -20.83
N ASP A 265 0.67 20.54 -20.46
CA ASP A 265 1.88 21.36 -20.45
C ASP A 265 2.49 21.57 -21.85
N HIS A 266 2.21 20.68 -22.81
CA HIS A 266 2.82 20.65 -24.15
C HIS A 266 1.80 20.67 -25.29
N LYS A 267 1.06 21.78 -25.43
CA LYS A 267 -0.02 21.93 -26.42
C LYS A 267 0.43 21.77 -27.88
N ASP A 268 1.70 21.99 -28.18
CA ASP A 268 2.32 21.88 -29.51
C ASP A 268 2.82 20.46 -29.84
N LYS A 269 2.95 19.57 -28.85
CA LYS A 269 3.51 18.21 -29.01
C LYS A 269 2.65 17.13 -28.36
N GLN A 270 1.38 17.09 -28.73
CA GLN A 270 0.43 16.16 -28.13
C GLN A 270 0.75 14.69 -28.44
N ILE A 271 0.72 13.85 -27.41
CA ILE A 271 0.83 12.40 -27.50
C ILE A 271 -0.59 11.81 -27.47
N ASN A 272 -0.98 11.16 -28.57
CA ASN A 272 -2.24 10.44 -28.66
C ASN A 272 -2.04 8.95 -28.39
N LEU A 273 -1.92 8.61 -27.10
CA LEU A 273 -1.76 7.24 -26.61
C LEU A 273 -2.59 7.05 -25.35
N LYS A 274 -3.26 5.90 -25.23
CA LYS A 274 -4.07 5.53 -24.06
C LYS A 274 -3.77 4.08 -23.67
N ALA A 275 -3.65 3.81 -22.37
CA ALA A 275 -3.54 2.48 -21.81
C ALA A 275 -4.92 1.85 -21.61
N LEU A 276 -5.92 2.62 -21.15
CA LEU A 276 -7.30 2.16 -20.97
C LEU A 276 -8.22 2.70 -22.08
N PRO A 277 -9.32 2.00 -22.43
CA PRO A 277 -10.20 2.41 -23.53
C PRO A 277 -10.80 3.81 -23.36
N GLU A 278 -11.06 4.20 -22.12
CA GLU A 278 -11.59 5.51 -21.75
C GLU A 278 -10.55 6.64 -21.80
N GLY A 279 -9.25 6.34 -21.59
CA GLY A 279 -8.22 7.34 -21.32
C GLY A 279 -8.50 8.18 -20.08
N TYR A 280 -7.81 9.32 -19.98
CA TYR A 280 -8.02 10.34 -18.95
C TYR A 280 -8.07 11.76 -19.55
N PRO A 281 -9.01 12.63 -19.11
CA PRO A 281 -10.26 12.27 -18.44
C PRO A 281 -11.14 11.42 -19.38
N PRO A 282 -12.07 10.60 -18.85
CA PRO A 282 -12.96 9.80 -19.68
C PRO A 282 -13.82 10.69 -20.59
N GLU A 283 -13.93 10.32 -21.88
CA GLU A 283 -14.72 11.08 -22.86
C GLU A 283 -16.21 11.14 -22.48
N ARG A 284 -16.73 12.35 -22.23
CA ARG A 284 -18.14 12.60 -21.82
C ARG A 284 -19.19 12.01 -22.76
N ARG A 285 -18.86 11.77 -24.04
CA ARG A 285 -19.82 11.32 -25.06
C ARG A 285 -20.27 9.86 -24.92
N ARG A 286 -19.61 9.03 -24.10
CA ARG A 286 -19.97 7.61 -23.89
C ARG A 286 -20.81 7.34 -22.63
N LEU A 287 -21.26 8.38 -21.92
CA LEU A 287 -22.04 8.25 -20.67
C LEU A 287 -23.53 7.88 -20.89
N ARG A 288 -24.02 7.82 -22.14
CA ARG A 288 -25.43 7.51 -22.46
C ARG A 288 -25.74 6.03 -22.66
N ASN A 289 -24.78 5.13 -22.47
CA ASN A 289 -25.07 3.70 -22.49
C ASN A 289 -25.41 3.23 -21.07
N THR A 290 -26.70 3.01 -20.81
CA THR A 290 -27.30 2.67 -19.52
C THR A 290 -26.95 1.28 -18.98
N SER A 291 -26.05 0.56 -19.66
CA SER A 291 -25.45 -0.68 -19.15
C SER A 291 -23.94 -0.46 -18.95
N THR A 292 -23.56 0.25 -17.87
CA THR A 292 -22.15 0.28 -17.47
C THR A 292 -21.69 -1.18 -17.33
N PRO A 293 -20.70 -1.63 -18.11
CA PRO A 293 -20.22 -3.00 -18.00
C PRO A 293 -19.85 -3.24 -16.55
N ARG A 294 -20.43 -4.28 -15.93
CA ARG A 294 -20.07 -4.70 -14.57
C ARG A 294 -18.69 -5.37 -14.53
N ARG A 295 -17.90 -5.24 -15.59
CA ARG A 295 -16.60 -5.88 -15.76
C ARG A 295 -15.54 -4.82 -16.08
N LEU A 296 -14.46 -4.82 -15.31
CA LEU A 296 -13.22 -4.10 -15.62
C LEU A 296 -12.17 -5.08 -16.13
N TYR A 297 -11.11 -4.55 -16.75
CA TYR A 297 -9.93 -5.33 -17.06
C TYR A 297 -8.65 -4.55 -16.78
N THR A 298 -7.58 -5.28 -16.52
CA THR A 298 -6.20 -4.79 -16.57
C THR A 298 -5.39 -5.66 -17.54
N HIS A 299 -4.27 -5.14 -18.06
CA HIS A 299 -3.51 -5.83 -19.12
C HIS A 299 -2.76 -7.07 -18.61
N VAL A 300 -2.51 -7.18 -17.31
CA VAL A 300 -1.70 -8.27 -16.72
C VAL A 300 -2.37 -8.79 -15.46
N ASP A 301 -2.39 -10.13 -15.32
CA ASP A 301 -2.62 -10.78 -14.03
C ASP A 301 -1.26 -11.10 -13.37
N PRO A 302 -0.81 -10.30 -12.38
CA PRO A 302 0.51 -10.47 -11.74
C PRO A 302 0.60 -11.76 -10.93
N ARG A 303 -0.53 -12.36 -10.54
CA ARG A 303 -0.57 -13.60 -9.74
C ARG A 303 -0.02 -14.78 -10.53
N ASN A 304 -0.03 -14.69 -11.86
CA ASN A 304 0.62 -15.68 -12.71
C ASN A 304 2.13 -15.79 -12.47
N TYR A 305 2.78 -14.82 -11.80
CA TYR A 305 4.17 -14.96 -11.40
C TYR A 305 4.37 -16.02 -10.31
N THR A 306 3.39 -16.25 -9.43
CA THR A 306 3.48 -17.19 -8.30
C THR A 306 3.91 -18.60 -8.73
N ARG A 307 3.59 -19.01 -9.97
CA ARG A 307 3.99 -20.30 -10.54
C ARG A 307 5.50 -20.49 -10.70
N TYR A 308 6.30 -19.43 -10.55
CA TYR A 308 7.76 -19.44 -10.62
C TYR A 308 8.43 -19.34 -9.25
N LEU A 309 7.65 -19.13 -8.19
CA LEU A 309 8.18 -19.13 -6.84
C LEU A 309 8.70 -20.54 -6.48
N PRO A 310 9.75 -20.63 -5.65
CA PRO A 310 10.20 -21.91 -5.10
C PRO A 310 9.05 -22.62 -4.37
N TYR A 311 8.97 -23.94 -4.51
CA TYR A 311 8.00 -24.75 -3.79
C TYR A 311 8.65 -26.04 -3.28
N THR A 312 8.14 -26.55 -2.15
CA THR A 312 8.60 -27.83 -1.61
C THR A 312 7.88 -28.99 -2.32
N ASN A 313 8.64 -29.90 -2.93
CA ASN A 313 8.07 -31.07 -3.58
C ASN A 313 7.65 -32.15 -2.56
N ARG A 314 7.10 -33.28 -3.04
CA ARG A 314 6.65 -34.38 -2.17
C ARG A 314 7.78 -35.05 -1.39
N GLN A 315 9.03 -34.82 -1.80
CA GLN A 315 10.24 -35.35 -1.19
C GLN A 315 10.85 -34.39 -0.16
N GLY A 316 10.24 -33.21 0.06
CA GLY A 316 10.75 -32.20 0.98
C GLY A 316 11.82 -31.28 0.38
N GLU A 317 12.09 -31.39 -0.92
CA GLU A 317 13.12 -30.59 -1.60
C GLU A 317 12.54 -29.26 -2.10
N ILE A 318 13.29 -28.17 -1.93
CA ILE A 318 12.95 -26.87 -2.51
C ILE A 318 13.26 -26.91 -4.01
N VAL A 319 12.22 -26.86 -4.83
CA VAL A 319 12.31 -26.83 -6.29
C VAL A 319 12.08 -25.40 -6.77
N GLN A 320 13.09 -24.82 -7.43
CA GLN A 320 12.96 -23.54 -8.12
C GLN A 320 12.59 -23.76 -9.58
N ARG A 321 11.52 -23.12 -10.04
CA ARG A 321 11.10 -23.19 -11.43
C ARG A 321 11.84 -22.11 -12.23
N GLN A 322 12.34 -22.49 -13.40
CA GLN A 322 12.92 -21.51 -14.31
C GLN A 322 11.86 -20.53 -14.79
N PHE A 323 12.14 -19.24 -14.61
CA PHE A 323 11.35 -18.17 -15.17
C PHE A 323 11.34 -18.28 -16.70
N ARG A 324 10.15 -18.16 -17.31
CA ARG A 324 10.02 -18.09 -18.78
C ARG A 324 10.02 -16.65 -19.24
N ALA A 325 10.36 -16.43 -20.51
CA ALA A 325 10.34 -15.11 -21.10
C ALA A 325 9.00 -14.38 -20.93
N LEU A 326 9.07 -13.06 -20.79
CA LEU A 326 7.89 -12.19 -20.70
C LEU A 326 7.06 -12.27 -21.98
N ALA A 327 5.73 -12.35 -21.83
CA ALA A 327 4.82 -12.32 -22.96
C ALA A 327 4.74 -10.90 -23.52
N ARG A 328 4.85 -10.77 -24.85
CA ARG A 328 4.58 -9.52 -25.55
C ARG A 328 3.12 -9.06 -25.40
N LEU A 329 2.21 -10.04 -25.33
CA LEU A 329 0.78 -9.83 -25.11
C LEU A 329 0.37 -10.70 -23.91
N PRO A 330 0.49 -10.17 -22.67
CA PRO A 330 0.05 -10.90 -21.49
C PRO A 330 -1.47 -11.12 -21.49
N SER A 331 -1.91 -12.16 -20.77
CA SER A 331 -3.34 -12.42 -20.58
C SER A 331 -3.96 -11.31 -19.73
N PRO A 332 -5.02 -10.63 -20.24
CA PRO A 332 -5.72 -9.64 -19.44
C PRO A 332 -6.40 -10.29 -18.24
N TRP A 333 -6.42 -9.59 -17.11
CA TRP A 333 -7.22 -9.97 -15.95
C TRP A 333 -8.55 -9.22 -16.03
N TYR A 334 -9.66 -9.96 -15.97
CA TYR A 334 -11.00 -9.41 -15.88
C TYR A 334 -11.55 -9.54 -14.47
N MET A 335 -12.22 -8.50 -13.98
CA MET A 335 -12.86 -8.48 -12.67
C MET A 335 -14.32 -8.06 -12.79
N GLU A 336 -15.21 -8.83 -12.18
CA GLU A 336 -16.61 -8.45 -12.01
C GLU A 336 -16.74 -7.51 -10.81
N CYS A 337 -17.42 -6.39 -11.03
CA CYS A 337 -17.53 -5.26 -10.11
C CYS A 337 -18.98 -4.78 -10.02
N SER A 338 -19.32 -4.11 -8.91
CA SER A 338 -20.57 -3.34 -8.86
C SER A 338 -20.49 -2.15 -9.81
N ALA A 339 -21.61 -1.70 -10.36
CA ALA A 339 -21.64 -0.50 -11.21
C ALA A 339 -21.08 0.73 -10.48
N ALA A 340 -21.30 0.82 -9.16
CA ALA A 340 -20.73 1.87 -8.31
C ALA A 340 -19.19 1.78 -8.23
N ALA A 341 -18.62 0.59 -8.08
CA ALA A 341 -17.17 0.40 -8.06
C ALA A 341 -16.53 0.73 -9.42
N VAL A 342 -17.16 0.31 -10.53
CA VAL A 342 -16.71 0.67 -11.89
C VAL A 342 -16.73 2.18 -12.08
N ARG A 343 -17.82 2.83 -11.69
CA ARG A 343 -17.95 4.29 -11.77
C ARG A 343 -16.87 5.00 -10.96
N ARG A 344 -16.68 4.61 -9.70
CA ARG A 344 -15.65 5.16 -8.81
C ARG A 344 -14.25 5.06 -9.44
N LEU A 345 -13.86 3.86 -9.88
CA LEU A 345 -12.52 3.64 -10.45
C LEU A 345 -12.29 4.41 -11.77
N LYS A 346 -13.34 4.69 -12.53
CA LYS A 346 -13.26 5.44 -13.80
C LYS A 346 -13.33 6.95 -13.63
N GLU A 347 -13.92 7.45 -12.55
CA GLU A 347 -14.18 8.88 -12.37
C GLU A 347 -13.23 9.54 -11.37
N THR A 348 -12.73 8.80 -10.37
CA THR A 348 -11.81 9.36 -9.38
C THR A 348 -10.42 9.63 -10.00
N ARG A 349 -9.81 10.76 -9.60
CA ARG A 349 -8.43 11.10 -9.97
C ARG A 349 -7.40 10.24 -9.23
N LYS A 350 -7.60 10.01 -7.93
CA LYS A 350 -6.73 9.20 -7.07
C LYS A 350 -7.44 7.92 -6.67
N ILE A 351 -6.82 6.78 -6.95
CA ILE A 351 -7.30 5.47 -6.51
C ILE A 351 -6.48 5.10 -5.28
N GLU A 352 -7.14 4.96 -4.14
CA GLU A 352 -6.53 4.59 -2.87
C GLU A 352 -6.89 3.16 -2.49
N ALA A 353 -6.02 2.53 -1.71
CA ALA A 353 -6.26 1.20 -1.15
C ALA A 353 -7.50 1.21 -0.26
N GLY A 354 -8.42 0.27 -0.47
CA GLY A 354 -9.65 0.14 0.31
C GLY A 354 -9.53 -0.82 1.50
N LEU A 355 -8.42 -1.56 1.61
CA LEU A 355 -8.14 -2.45 2.72
C LEU A 355 -7.06 -1.88 3.63
N HIS A 356 -7.40 -1.78 4.91
CA HIS A 356 -6.45 -1.56 5.99
C HIS A 356 -6.05 -2.91 6.60
N TRP A 357 -4.81 -2.99 7.07
CA TRP A 357 -4.19 -4.21 7.55
C TRP A 357 -3.77 -4.04 9.01
N GLN A 358 -3.85 -5.12 9.77
CA GLN A 358 -3.37 -5.19 11.15
C GLN A 358 -2.55 -6.47 11.35
N TYR A 359 -1.74 -6.47 12.40
CA TYR A 359 -1.05 -7.66 12.86
C TYR A 359 -1.81 -8.26 14.05
N GLN A 360 -2.26 -9.51 13.93
CA GLN A 360 -3.02 -10.20 14.95
C GLN A 360 -2.66 -11.68 14.98
N ASN A 361 -2.40 -12.22 16.17
CA ASN A 361 -2.08 -13.64 16.39
C ASN A 361 -0.95 -14.14 15.46
N GLU A 362 0.16 -13.41 15.39
CA GLU A 362 1.32 -13.72 14.54
C GLU A 362 1.07 -13.65 13.02
N HIS A 363 -0.05 -13.05 12.60
CA HIS A 363 -0.43 -12.96 11.21
C HIS A 363 -0.86 -11.55 10.78
N ILE A 364 -0.56 -11.19 9.54
CA ILE A 364 -1.12 -10.00 8.89
C ILE A 364 -2.53 -10.34 8.39
N VAL A 365 -3.53 -9.59 8.86
CA VAL A 365 -4.96 -9.75 8.51
C VAL A 365 -5.61 -8.41 8.14
N PRO A 366 -6.65 -8.38 7.30
CA PRO A 366 -7.42 -7.16 7.06
C PRO A 366 -8.21 -6.73 8.30
N LEU A 367 -8.26 -5.44 8.60
CA LEU A 367 -9.00 -4.86 9.76
C LEU A 367 -10.51 -5.15 9.76
N ASN A 368 -11.11 -5.42 8.59
CA ASN A 368 -12.56 -5.59 8.42
C ASN A 368 -12.99 -7.07 8.30
N GLU A 369 -12.62 -7.90 9.27
CA GLU A 369 -13.15 -9.27 9.43
C GLU A 369 -14.56 -9.33 10.06
N GLY A 370 -15.16 -8.17 10.38
CA GLY A 370 -16.54 -8.03 10.85
C GLY A 370 -17.64 -8.25 9.80
#